data_AF-A0A2G2W9V1-F1
#
_entry.id   AF-A0A2G2W9V1-F1
#
_cell.length_a   1.000
_cell.length_b   1.000
_cell.length_c   1.000
_cell.angle_alpha   90.00
_cell.angle_beta   90.00
_cell.angle_gamma   90.00
#
_symmetry.space_group_name_H-M   'P 1'
#
loop_
_entity.id
_entity.type
_entity.pdbx_description
1 polymer ?
#
loop_
_entity_poly.entity_id
_entity_poly.type
_entity_poly.pdbx_seq_one_letter_code
_entity_poly.pdbx_strand_id
1 'polypeptide(L)'
;MSSLAALSSSLFNGGGGASTWKYQEEMKVSKVGKLRIRVTSMAASSSPAQTASFADGKANKLDKLRIGVLGASGYTGSEIIRLLRNHPHFQITLMTADRKAGQSIESVFPHLVTQDLPNLVAVKDADFSAVDAVFCCLPHGTTQEIIKSLPINLKIVDLSADFRLQDIAEYEEWYGQPHKATALQKEAVYGLTEISRAEIQSARLVANPGCYPTSVQLPLIPLIKSNLIEVRNIIIDSKSGVSGAGRGAKEANLYTEIAEGIHSYGITRHRHVPEIEQGLSEAANSKVTVSFTPHLMPMSRGMQSTIYVEMAPGVTTQDLKDHLGNYYEHEEFVVLLKNKEVPHTRHVRGSNYCLMNVFPDRIPGRAIIISVIDNLVKGASGQALQNLNLMMGIPENLGLSCLPLFP
;
A
#
# COMPACT_ATOMS: atom_id res chain seq x y z
N MET A 1 -57.92 -27.90 8.58
CA MET A 1 -57.77 -27.99 10.05
C MET A 1 -57.14 -26.67 10.50
N SER A 2 -57.92 -25.59 10.72
CA SER A 2 -58.53 -25.17 12.02
C SER A 2 -57.45 -25.04 13.12
N SER A 3 -57.20 -23.90 13.79
CA SER A 3 -57.95 -22.68 14.11
C SER A 3 -56.97 -21.47 14.15
N LEU A 4 -57.30 -20.19 13.98
CA LEU A 4 -58.28 -19.28 14.63
C LEU A 4 -58.15 -19.22 16.16
N ALA A 5 -57.53 -18.14 16.67
CA ALA A 5 -58.03 -17.34 17.79
C ALA A 5 -57.27 -16.01 17.90
N ALA A 6 -58.04 -14.93 17.98
CA ALA A 6 -57.62 -13.55 18.14
C ALA A 6 -57.90 -13.05 19.58
N LEU A 7 -57.55 -11.78 19.84
CA LEU A 7 -58.01 -10.89 20.92
C LEU A 7 -57.23 -11.03 22.26
N SER A 8 -56.85 -9.97 23.00
CA SER A 8 -57.33 -8.58 23.05
C SER A 8 -56.36 -7.64 23.77
N SER A 9 -56.61 -6.34 23.55
CA SER A 9 -56.07 -5.11 24.16
C SER A 9 -56.36 -4.92 25.66
N SER A 10 -55.50 -4.17 26.36
CA SER A 10 -55.81 -2.92 27.12
C SER A 10 -54.64 -2.56 28.08
N LEU A 11 -54.00 -1.40 27.88
CA LEU A 11 -54.09 -0.18 28.71
C LEU A 11 -53.57 -0.34 30.15
N PHE A 12 -52.46 0.34 30.48
CA PHE A 12 -52.42 1.27 31.62
C PHE A 12 -51.30 2.31 31.44
N ASN A 13 -51.59 3.47 32.04
CA ASN A 13 -51.06 4.80 31.78
C ASN A 13 -50.16 5.25 32.95
N GLY A 14 -49.29 6.24 32.71
CA GLY A 14 -48.61 7.07 33.71
C GLY A 14 -47.16 6.65 34.03
N GLY A 15 -46.16 7.54 34.10
CA GLY A 15 -46.13 8.99 34.02
C GLY A 15 -44.91 9.51 34.81
N GLY A 16 -44.23 10.53 34.27
CA GLY A 16 -43.47 11.51 35.06
C GLY A 16 -41.99 11.22 35.33
N GLY A 17 -41.11 12.12 34.87
CA GLY A 17 -39.73 12.17 35.33
C GLY A 17 -38.75 12.89 34.41
N ALA A 18 -39.07 14.10 33.95
CA ALA A 18 -38.14 14.97 33.25
C ALA A 18 -37.10 15.53 34.24
N SER A 19 -35.82 15.22 34.06
CA SER A 19 -34.71 15.88 34.75
C SER A 19 -34.09 16.94 33.85
N THR A 20 -34.73 18.11 33.84
CA THR A 20 -34.16 19.35 33.33
C THR A 20 -33.09 19.85 34.30
N TRP A 21 -31.82 19.84 33.87
CA TRP A 21 -30.76 20.57 34.55
C TRP A 21 -30.92 22.06 34.22
N LYS A 22 -31.49 22.81 35.18
CA LYS A 22 -31.45 24.28 35.20
C LYS A 22 -30.09 24.71 35.76
N TYR A 23 -29.31 25.43 34.95
CA TYR A 23 -28.27 26.32 35.45
C TYR A 23 -28.77 27.76 35.24
N GLN A 24 -28.91 28.50 36.34
CA GLN A 24 -29.29 29.91 36.34
C GLN A 24 -28.07 30.80 36.08
N GLU A 25 -28.30 31.76 35.20
CA GLU A 25 -27.77 33.14 35.10
C GLU A 25 -26.38 33.49 35.64
N GLU A 26 -25.53 34.00 34.75
CA GLU A 26 -25.01 35.37 34.88
C GLU A 26 -24.78 35.97 33.47
N MET A 27 -25.75 36.77 33.00
CA MET A 27 -25.54 37.73 31.92
C MET A 27 -24.90 38.98 32.51
N LYS A 28 -23.62 39.22 32.22
CA LYS A 28 -23.01 40.57 32.34
C LYS A 28 -23.05 41.26 30.99
N VAL A 29 -24.08 42.07 30.81
CA VAL A 29 -24.10 43.14 29.80
C VAL A 29 -23.08 44.18 30.23
N SER A 30 -22.03 44.42 29.45
CA SER A 30 -21.19 45.61 29.60
C SER A 30 -20.93 46.31 28.27
N LYS A 31 -21.00 47.63 28.37
CA LYS A 31 -21.19 48.65 27.35
C LYS A 31 -20.18 48.63 26.18
N VAL A 32 -20.71 48.93 24.99
CA VAL A 32 -19.98 49.35 23.79
C VAL A 32 -19.15 50.61 24.10
N GLY A 33 -17.83 50.50 24.00
CA GLY A 33 -16.89 51.62 24.01
C GLY A 33 -16.15 51.70 22.66
N LYS A 34 -16.35 52.79 21.93
CA LYS A 34 -15.64 53.11 20.67
C LYS A 34 -14.15 53.32 20.96
N LEU A 35 -13.29 52.42 20.51
CA LEU A 35 -11.84 52.63 20.52
C LEU A 35 -11.41 53.22 19.17
N ARG A 36 -11.05 54.51 19.17
CA ARG A 36 -10.36 55.19 18.07
C ARG A 36 -8.88 54.81 18.14
N ILE A 37 -8.38 54.07 17.17
CA ILE A 37 -6.93 53.91 16.94
C ILE A 37 -6.54 54.78 15.75
N ARG A 38 -5.62 55.73 16.02
CA ARG A 38 -4.97 56.60 15.03
C ARG A 38 -4.08 55.74 14.12
N VAL A 39 -4.28 55.85 12.81
CA VAL A 39 -3.31 55.40 11.81
C VAL A 39 -2.50 56.61 11.37
N THR A 40 -1.21 56.61 11.70
CA THR A 40 -0.21 57.54 11.18
C THR A 40 0.28 57.04 9.82
N SER A 41 0.12 57.85 8.79
CA SER A 41 0.62 57.60 7.44
C SER A 41 2.13 57.89 7.34
N MET A 42 2.91 56.92 6.85
CA MET A 42 4.19 57.19 6.19
C MET A 42 4.26 56.36 4.90
N ALA A 43 4.74 57.03 3.86
CA ALA A 43 4.68 56.63 2.46
C ALA A 43 5.53 55.40 2.14
N ALA A 44 5.01 54.52 1.28
CA ALA A 44 5.78 53.54 0.54
C ALA A 44 5.65 53.84 -0.96
N SER A 45 6.80 53.94 -1.61
CA SER A 45 7.05 54.25 -3.01
C SER A 45 6.35 53.30 -3.98
N SER A 46 5.76 53.88 -5.01
CA SER A 46 5.19 53.20 -6.18
C SER A 46 6.26 52.54 -7.05
N SER A 47 6.13 51.23 -7.26
CA SER A 47 6.72 50.52 -8.41
C SER A 47 5.58 49.90 -9.23
N PRO A 48 5.69 49.84 -10.57
CA PRO A 48 4.56 49.62 -11.45
C PRO A 48 4.07 48.17 -11.38
N ALA A 49 2.75 48.00 -11.37
CA ALA A 49 2.11 46.72 -11.60
C ALA A 49 2.51 46.20 -12.98
N GLN A 50 3.45 45.25 -13.01
CA GLN A 50 3.65 44.40 -14.18
C GLN A 50 2.48 43.41 -14.21
N THR A 51 1.50 43.72 -15.05
CA THR A 51 0.63 42.72 -15.66
C THR A 51 1.53 41.71 -16.39
N ALA A 52 1.86 40.61 -15.73
CA ALA A 52 2.45 39.47 -16.41
C ALA A 52 1.40 38.91 -17.37
N SER A 53 1.56 39.22 -18.65
CA SER A 53 0.88 38.52 -19.72
C SER A 53 1.19 37.03 -19.55
N PHE A 54 0.16 36.19 -19.50
CA PHE A 54 0.30 34.77 -19.81
C PHE A 54 0.74 34.69 -21.27
N ALA A 55 2.05 34.72 -21.50
CA ALA A 55 2.60 34.23 -22.73
C ALA A 55 2.26 32.74 -22.78
N ASP A 56 1.55 32.33 -23.82
CA ASP A 56 1.45 30.95 -24.27
C ASP A 56 2.86 30.41 -24.50
N GLY A 57 3.51 30.01 -23.42
CA GLY A 57 4.70 29.20 -23.44
C GLY A 57 4.27 27.83 -23.90
N LYS A 58 4.53 27.52 -25.17
CA LYS A 58 4.65 26.14 -25.65
C LYS A 58 5.50 25.40 -24.62
N ALA A 59 4.87 24.60 -23.76
CA ALA A 59 5.59 23.69 -22.90
C ALA A 59 6.41 22.81 -23.83
N ASN A 60 7.74 22.96 -23.79
CA ASN A 60 8.63 21.97 -24.37
C ASN A 60 8.17 20.64 -23.79
N LYS A 61 7.68 19.75 -24.67
CA LYS A 61 7.32 18.38 -24.35
C LYS A 61 8.62 17.76 -23.84
N LEU A 62 8.83 17.75 -22.52
CA LEU A 62 9.88 16.93 -21.93
C LEU A 62 9.57 15.51 -22.39
N ASP A 63 10.49 14.90 -23.14
CA ASP A 63 10.32 13.54 -23.63
C ASP A 63 10.08 12.64 -22.41
N LYS A 64 8.86 12.12 -22.30
CA LYS A 64 8.48 11.23 -21.20
C LYS A 64 9.34 9.98 -21.27
N LEU A 65 9.76 9.49 -20.12
CA LEU A 65 10.44 8.20 -20.00
C LEU A 65 9.45 7.08 -20.38
N ARG A 66 9.95 6.15 -21.17
CA ARG A 66 9.19 5.13 -21.87
C ARG A 66 9.18 3.86 -21.04
N ILE A 67 8.00 3.42 -20.66
CA ILE A 67 7.78 2.34 -19.71
C ILE A 67 7.23 1.10 -20.40
N GLY A 68 7.84 -0.04 -20.13
CA GLY A 68 7.32 -1.35 -20.47
C GLY A 68 6.55 -1.98 -19.30
N VAL A 69 5.39 -2.57 -19.57
CA VAL A 69 4.61 -3.34 -18.58
C VAL A 69 4.59 -4.80 -19.02
N LEU A 70 5.40 -5.64 -18.39
CA LEU A 70 5.46 -7.06 -18.70
C LEU A 70 4.40 -7.82 -17.91
N GLY A 71 3.46 -8.50 -18.57
CA GLY A 71 2.33 -9.14 -17.89
C GLY A 71 1.16 -8.19 -17.60
N ALA A 72 0.84 -7.30 -18.53
CA ALA A 72 -0.20 -6.28 -18.42
C ALA A 72 -1.63 -6.84 -18.23
N SER A 73 -1.87 -8.12 -18.53
CA SER A 73 -3.21 -8.74 -18.43
C SER A 73 -3.65 -9.14 -17.02
N GLY A 74 -2.78 -9.03 -16.01
CA GLY A 74 -3.07 -9.28 -14.60
C GLY A 74 -3.59 -8.05 -13.86
N TYR A 75 -4.03 -8.21 -12.60
CA TYR A 75 -4.52 -7.08 -11.80
C TYR A 75 -3.44 -6.06 -11.48
N THR A 76 -2.22 -6.50 -11.15
CA THR A 76 -1.08 -5.58 -10.90
C THR A 76 -0.68 -4.84 -12.17
N GLY A 77 -0.64 -5.52 -13.33
CA GLY A 77 -0.45 -4.87 -14.63
C GLY A 77 -1.50 -3.79 -14.93
N SER A 78 -2.79 -4.12 -14.72
CA SER A 78 -3.89 -3.16 -14.85
C SER A 78 -3.76 -1.96 -13.91
N GLU A 79 -3.26 -2.16 -12.69
CA GLU A 79 -3.03 -1.08 -11.73
C GLU A 79 -1.85 -0.19 -12.09
N ILE A 80 -0.75 -0.76 -12.59
CA ILE A 80 0.35 0.04 -13.17
C ILE A 80 -0.18 0.93 -14.30
N ILE A 81 -1.00 0.37 -15.21
CA ILE A 81 -1.61 1.15 -16.29
C ILE A 81 -2.46 2.30 -15.75
N ARG A 82 -3.31 2.02 -14.75
CA ARG A 82 -4.14 3.03 -14.10
C ARG A 82 -3.31 4.15 -13.47
N LEU A 83 -2.24 3.81 -12.75
CA LEU A 83 -1.40 4.77 -12.04
C LEU A 83 -0.57 5.63 -13.02
N LEU A 84 0.02 5.01 -14.05
CA LEU A 84 0.86 5.71 -15.02
C LEU A 84 0.10 6.69 -15.90
N ARG A 85 -1.22 6.55 -16.07
CA ARG A 85 -2.03 7.49 -16.85
C ARG A 85 -1.81 8.95 -16.42
N ASN A 86 -1.82 9.22 -15.12
CA ASN A 86 -1.66 10.58 -14.61
C ASN A 86 -0.20 10.93 -14.28
N HIS A 87 0.76 10.07 -14.64
CA HIS A 87 2.16 10.34 -14.36
C HIS A 87 2.74 11.36 -15.36
N PRO A 88 3.28 12.50 -14.91
CA PRO A 88 3.74 13.55 -15.80
C PRO A 88 5.00 13.16 -16.59
N HIS A 89 5.84 12.27 -16.04
CA HIS A 89 7.14 11.90 -16.61
C HIS A 89 7.18 10.52 -17.26
N PHE A 90 6.16 9.68 -17.08
CA PHE A 90 6.15 8.30 -17.54
C PHE A 90 5.09 8.10 -18.61
N GLN A 91 5.42 7.32 -19.64
CA GLN A 91 4.51 6.94 -20.70
C GLN A 91 4.67 5.46 -21.01
N ILE A 92 3.55 4.74 -21.10
CA ILE A 92 3.56 3.34 -21.49
C ILE A 92 3.80 3.25 -23.00
N THR A 93 4.86 2.55 -23.41
CA THR A 93 5.22 2.35 -24.83
C THR A 93 5.27 0.88 -25.21
N LEU A 94 5.32 -0.02 -24.23
CA LEU A 94 5.33 -1.47 -24.43
C LEU A 94 4.43 -2.13 -23.39
N MET A 95 3.58 -3.05 -23.83
CA MET A 95 2.83 -3.92 -22.94
C MET A 95 2.91 -5.34 -23.44
N THR A 96 3.13 -6.29 -22.53
CA THR A 96 3.18 -7.71 -22.91
C THR A 96 2.12 -8.53 -22.21
N ALA A 97 1.69 -9.58 -22.89
CA ALA A 97 0.88 -10.65 -22.33
C ALA A 97 1.26 -11.95 -23.03
N ASP A 98 1.05 -13.08 -22.36
CA ASP A 98 1.26 -14.39 -22.96
C ASP A 98 0.06 -14.78 -23.83
N ARG A 99 -0.97 -15.40 -23.24
CA ARG A 99 -2.20 -15.85 -23.93
C ARG A 99 -3.01 -14.76 -24.64
N LYS A 100 -2.72 -13.47 -24.38
CA LYS A 100 -3.46 -12.31 -24.91
C LYS A 100 -2.62 -11.43 -25.84
N ALA A 101 -1.43 -11.89 -26.24
CA ALA A 101 -0.65 -11.22 -27.28
C ALA A 101 -1.49 -11.01 -28.56
N GLY A 102 -1.28 -9.87 -29.22
CA GLY A 102 -2.03 -9.40 -30.40
C GLY A 102 -3.33 -8.66 -30.09
N GLN A 103 -3.85 -8.73 -28.85
CA GLN A 103 -5.09 -8.04 -28.48
C GLN A 103 -4.83 -6.63 -27.95
N SER A 104 -5.83 -5.75 -28.04
CA SER A 104 -5.83 -4.47 -27.33
C SER A 104 -6.06 -4.68 -25.83
N ILE A 105 -5.60 -3.74 -24.99
CA ILE A 105 -5.82 -3.84 -23.55
C ILE A 105 -7.28 -3.68 -23.15
N GLU A 106 -8.07 -2.91 -23.90
CA GLU A 106 -9.50 -2.71 -23.68
C GLU A 106 -10.32 -3.99 -23.87
N SER A 107 -9.92 -4.90 -24.75
CA SER A 107 -10.58 -6.21 -24.87
C SER A 107 -10.36 -7.07 -23.62
N VAL A 108 -9.23 -6.85 -22.94
CA VAL A 108 -8.83 -7.56 -21.72
C VAL A 108 -9.44 -6.92 -20.48
N PHE A 109 -9.47 -5.59 -20.43
CA PHE A 109 -9.94 -4.75 -19.35
C PHE A 109 -10.75 -3.58 -19.93
N PRO A 110 -12.07 -3.74 -20.13
CA PRO A 110 -12.91 -2.73 -20.77
C PRO A 110 -12.92 -1.36 -20.08
N HIS A 111 -12.62 -1.30 -18.78
CA HIS A 111 -12.52 -0.04 -18.05
C HIS A 111 -11.35 0.86 -18.50
N LEU A 112 -10.43 0.35 -19.33
CA LEU A 112 -9.29 1.09 -19.88
C LEU A 112 -9.53 1.62 -21.31
N VAL A 113 -10.76 1.52 -21.85
CA VAL A 113 -11.12 1.95 -23.22
C VAL A 113 -10.83 3.43 -23.53
N THR A 114 -10.74 4.29 -22.51
CA THR A 114 -10.43 5.73 -22.67
C THR A 114 -8.94 6.01 -22.85
N GLN A 115 -8.11 4.97 -22.87
CA GLN A 115 -6.66 5.07 -22.90
C GLN A 115 -6.14 4.67 -24.28
N ASP A 116 -5.35 5.56 -24.89
CA ASP A 116 -4.57 5.25 -26.08
C ASP A 116 -3.29 4.52 -25.66
N LEU A 117 -3.29 3.20 -25.79
CA LEU A 117 -2.24 2.31 -25.31
C LEU A 117 -1.83 1.33 -26.41
N PRO A 118 -0.54 0.91 -26.47
CA PRO A 118 -0.09 -0.05 -27.45
C PRO A 118 -0.80 -1.40 -27.30
N ASN A 119 -0.91 -2.16 -28.40
CA ASN A 119 -1.41 -3.53 -28.31
C ASN A 119 -0.47 -4.41 -27.49
N LEU A 120 -1.03 -5.46 -26.90
CA LEU A 120 -0.26 -6.46 -26.17
C LEU A 120 0.60 -7.26 -27.15
N VAL A 121 1.87 -7.48 -26.82
CA VAL A 121 2.77 -8.38 -27.57
C VAL A 121 3.27 -9.53 -26.69
N ALA A 122 3.77 -10.61 -27.29
CA ALA A 122 4.46 -11.63 -26.50
C ALA A 122 5.82 -11.09 -26.03
N VAL A 123 6.27 -11.47 -24.84
CA VAL A 123 7.55 -10.98 -24.28
C VAL A 123 8.75 -11.27 -25.20
N LYS A 124 8.75 -12.44 -25.86
CA LYS A 124 9.80 -12.84 -26.80
C LYS A 124 9.87 -11.97 -28.06
N ASP A 125 8.78 -11.28 -28.40
CA ASP A 125 8.65 -10.44 -29.59
C ASP A 125 8.72 -8.94 -29.22
N ALA A 126 8.97 -8.63 -27.95
CA ALA A 126 9.04 -7.26 -27.45
C ALA A 126 10.39 -6.61 -27.81
N ASP A 127 10.34 -5.37 -28.31
CA ASP A 127 11.53 -4.54 -28.50
C ASP A 127 11.72 -3.58 -27.32
N PHE A 128 12.89 -3.65 -26.69
CA PHE A 128 13.27 -2.84 -25.54
C PHE A 128 14.22 -1.68 -25.91
N SER A 129 14.60 -1.54 -27.19
CA SER A 129 15.53 -0.51 -27.68
C SER A 129 15.07 0.92 -27.34
N ALA A 130 13.76 1.10 -27.26
CA ALA A 130 13.08 2.36 -26.99
C ALA A 130 12.36 2.35 -25.62
N VAL A 131 12.82 1.55 -24.67
CA VAL A 131 12.27 1.46 -23.30
C VAL A 131 13.34 1.88 -22.31
N ASP A 132 12.96 2.66 -21.30
CA ASP A 132 13.87 3.20 -20.29
C ASP A 132 13.75 2.43 -18.97
N ALA A 133 12.53 1.97 -18.64
CA ALA A 133 12.28 1.15 -17.47
C ALA A 133 11.13 0.16 -17.68
N VAL A 134 11.10 -0.91 -16.89
CA VAL A 134 10.05 -1.93 -16.96
C VAL A 134 9.47 -2.29 -15.59
N PHE A 135 8.17 -2.55 -15.58
CA PHE A 135 7.47 -3.25 -14.51
C PHE A 135 7.24 -4.71 -14.91
N CYS A 136 7.68 -5.66 -14.09
CA CYS A 136 7.45 -7.08 -14.31
C CYS A 136 6.30 -7.57 -13.43
N CYS A 137 5.12 -7.74 -14.03
CA CYS A 137 3.89 -8.25 -13.42
C CYS A 137 3.63 -9.71 -13.82
N LEU A 138 4.68 -10.51 -13.89
CA LEU A 138 4.65 -11.87 -14.40
C LEU A 138 4.44 -12.90 -13.27
N PRO A 139 3.98 -14.12 -13.58
CA PRO A 139 3.91 -15.20 -12.61
C PRO A 139 5.30 -15.55 -12.04
N HIS A 140 5.34 -15.95 -10.77
CA HIS A 140 6.57 -16.44 -10.13
C HIS A 140 7.22 -17.57 -10.96
N GLY A 141 8.55 -17.63 -10.96
CA GLY A 141 9.36 -18.59 -11.71
C GLY A 141 9.61 -18.26 -13.18
N THR A 142 8.81 -17.36 -13.78
CA THR A 142 9.02 -16.93 -15.18
C THR A 142 9.94 -15.69 -15.26
N THR A 143 9.92 -14.88 -14.22
CA THR A 143 10.57 -13.56 -14.14
C THR A 143 12.09 -13.67 -14.10
N GLN A 144 12.65 -14.70 -13.47
CA GLN A 144 14.10 -14.90 -13.38
C GLN A 144 14.79 -14.97 -14.74
N GLU A 145 14.27 -15.79 -15.66
CA GLU A 145 14.85 -15.97 -16.99
C GLU A 145 14.62 -14.74 -17.87
N ILE A 146 13.43 -14.13 -17.77
CA ILE A 146 13.08 -12.93 -18.53
C ILE A 146 13.95 -11.76 -18.11
N ILE A 147 14.07 -11.47 -16.81
CA ILE A 147 14.90 -10.37 -16.31
C ILE A 147 16.38 -10.60 -16.65
N LYS A 148 16.84 -11.86 -16.66
CA LYS A 148 18.20 -12.21 -17.08
C LYS A 148 18.49 -11.91 -18.56
N SER A 149 17.48 -11.95 -19.43
CA SER A 149 17.64 -11.64 -20.86
C SER A 149 17.38 -10.18 -21.21
N LEU A 150 16.91 -9.36 -20.26
CA LEU A 150 16.65 -7.94 -20.50
C LEU A 150 17.95 -7.13 -20.66
N PRO A 151 17.94 -6.05 -21.48
CA PRO A 151 19.07 -5.13 -21.61
C PRO A 151 19.54 -4.56 -20.27
N ILE A 152 20.85 -4.47 -20.09
CA ILE A 152 21.49 -4.03 -18.84
C ILE A 152 21.22 -2.55 -18.51
N ASN A 153 20.85 -1.74 -19.50
CA ASN A 153 20.54 -0.31 -19.30
C ASN A 153 19.13 -0.07 -18.75
N LEU A 154 18.25 -1.07 -18.70
CA LEU A 154 16.90 -0.92 -18.16
C LEU A 154 16.93 -0.85 -16.63
N LYS A 155 16.14 0.09 -16.08
CA LYS A 155 15.66 0.01 -14.70
C LYS A 155 14.49 -0.98 -14.63
N ILE A 156 14.51 -1.86 -13.64
CA ILE A 156 13.58 -2.98 -13.53
C ILE A 156 12.96 -2.98 -12.14
N VAL A 157 11.63 -2.93 -12.08
CA VAL A 157 10.88 -3.19 -10.85
C VAL A 157 10.10 -4.48 -11.04
N ASP A 158 10.51 -5.53 -10.33
CA ASP A 158 9.87 -6.84 -10.36
C ASP A 158 8.79 -6.94 -9.28
N LEU A 159 7.53 -7.14 -9.68
CA LEU A 159 6.41 -7.34 -8.75
C LEU A 159 6.22 -8.82 -8.39
N SER A 160 6.95 -9.73 -9.04
CA SER A 160 7.01 -11.13 -8.64
C SER A 160 7.74 -11.29 -7.29
N ALA A 161 7.83 -12.53 -6.81
CA ALA A 161 8.60 -12.84 -5.60
C ALA A 161 9.99 -13.39 -5.89
N ASP A 162 10.36 -13.52 -7.17
CA ASP A 162 11.51 -14.30 -7.61
C ASP A 162 12.84 -13.72 -7.10
N PHE A 163 12.92 -12.41 -6.92
CA PHE A 163 14.13 -11.70 -6.49
C PHE A 163 14.08 -11.16 -5.04
N ARG A 164 13.06 -11.51 -4.26
CA ARG A 164 12.85 -10.92 -2.92
C ARG A 164 13.73 -11.56 -1.83
N LEU A 165 13.99 -12.86 -1.94
CA LEU A 165 14.76 -13.61 -0.95
C LEU A 165 16.24 -13.59 -1.32
N GLN A 166 17.09 -13.11 -0.41
CA GLN A 166 18.53 -13.03 -0.62
C GLN A 166 19.19 -14.41 -0.53
N ASP A 167 18.70 -15.26 0.38
CA ASP A 167 19.16 -16.64 0.51
C ASP A 167 18.55 -17.50 -0.61
N ILE A 168 19.45 -17.99 -1.48
CA ILE A 168 19.09 -18.86 -2.60
C ILE A 168 18.48 -20.17 -2.09
N ALA A 169 19.01 -20.75 -1.02
CA ALA A 169 18.50 -22.02 -0.49
C ALA A 169 17.09 -21.83 0.10
N GLU A 170 16.83 -20.69 0.75
CA GLU A 170 15.50 -20.37 1.26
C GLU A 170 14.51 -20.14 0.11
N TYR A 171 14.90 -19.48 -0.98
CA TYR A 171 14.08 -19.41 -2.20
C TYR A 171 13.72 -20.82 -2.71
N GLU A 172 14.70 -21.70 -2.84
CA GLU A 172 14.48 -23.07 -3.34
C GLU A 172 13.52 -23.86 -2.45
N GLU A 173 13.65 -23.76 -1.13
CA GLU A 173 12.76 -24.41 -0.16
C GLU A 173 11.30 -23.94 -0.33
N TRP A 174 11.08 -22.63 -0.43
CA TRP A 174 9.74 -22.05 -0.37
C TRP A 174 9.03 -22.00 -1.74
N TYR A 175 9.79 -21.95 -2.83
CA TYR A 175 9.26 -21.88 -4.19
C TYR A 175 9.37 -23.19 -4.96
N GLY A 176 10.08 -24.20 -4.42
CA GLY A 176 10.11 -25.57 -4.94
C GLY A 176 10.86 -25.72 -6.27
N GLN A 177 11.75 -24.78 -6.58
CA GLN A 177 12.54 -24.78 -7.82
C GLN A 177 13.85 -24.02 -7.62
N PRO A 178 14.94 -24.40 -8.33
CA PRO A 178 16.21 -23.67 -8.29
C PRO A 178 16.08 -22.21 -8.68
N HIS A 179 16.88 -21.33 -8.05
CA HIS A 179 16.97 -19.94 -8.50
C HIS A 179 17.81 -19.84 -9.78
N LYS A 180 17.23 -19.40 -10.89
CA LYS A 180 17.84 -19.44 -12.23
C LYS A 180 18.69 -18.21 -12.59
N ALA A 181 18.67 -17.20 -11.72
CA ALA A 181 19.35 -15.92 -11.93
C ALA A 181 20.17 -15.50 -10.69
N THR A 182 20.91 -16.44 -10.07
CA THR A 182 21.64 -16.21 -8.80
C THR A 182 22.63 -15.03 -8.83
N ALA A 183 23.23 -14.74 -9.99
CA ALA A 183 24.09 -13.56 -10.15
C ALA A 183 23.30 -12.24 -10.01
N LEU A 184 22.09 -12.19 -10.58
CA LEU A 184 21.20 -11.03 -10.49
C LEU A 184 20.56 -10.90 -9.10
N GLN A 185 20.38 -12.00 -8.37
CA GLN A 185 19.87 -11.95 -7.01
C GLN A 185 20.74 -11.06 -6.09
N LYS A 186 22.05 -11.00 -6.35
CA LYS A 186 23.00 -10.22 -5.55
C LYS A 186 22.89 -8.71 -5.77
N GLU A 187 22.33 -8.27 -6.89
CA GLU A 187 22.11 -6.84 -7.19
C GLU A 187 20.69 -6.38 -6.88
N ALA A 188 19.75 -7.31 -6.64
CA ALA A 188 18.36 -6.99 -6.38
C ALA A 188 18.21 -6.30 -5.03
N VAL A 189 17.58 -5.13 -5.03
CA VAL A 189 17.25 -4.38 -3.81
C VAL A 189 15.80 -4.64 -3.43
N TYR A 190 15.55 -4.96 -2.16
CA TYR A 190 14.19 -5.12 -1.66
C TYR A 190 13.46 -3.77 -1.57
N GLY A 191 12.37 -3.63 -2.32
CA GLY A 191 11.70 -2.36 -2.61
C GLY A 191 10.73 -1.87 -1.54
N LEU A 192 11.05 -2.00 -0.25
CA LEU A 192 10.24 -1.41 0.81
C LEU A 192 10.68 0.05 1.01
N THR A 193 10.01 0.96 0.29
CA THR A 193 10.49 2.31 0.03
C THR A 193 10.89 3.08 1.29
N GLU A 194 10.05 3.07 2.31
CA GLU A 194 10.30 3.82 3.56
C GLU A 194 11.50 3.30 4.37
N ILE A 195 11.95 2.06 4.10
CA ILE A 195 13.05 1.42 4.82
C ILE A 195 14.35 1.44 4.01
N SER A 196 14.28 1.26 2.69
CA SER A 196 15.44 1.05 1.82
C SER A 196 15.60 2.14 0.74
N ARG A 197 15.11 3.36 1.02
CA ARG A 197 15.02 4.48 0.06
C ARG A 197 16.34 4.76 -0.66
N ALA A 198 17.45 4.77 0.08
CA ALA A 198 18.76 5.09 -0.47
C ALA A 198 19.27 4.00 -1.43
N GLU A 199 19.12 2.73 -1.04
CA GLU A 199 19.49 1.58 -1.85
C GLU A 199 18.65 1.55 -3.13
N ILE A 200 17.33 1.76 -3.02
CA ILE A 200 16.39 1.79 -4.14
C ILE A 200 16.77 2.87 -5.17
N GLN A 201 17.14 4.07 -4.72
CA GLN A 201 17.52 5.17 -5.62
C GLN A 201 18.70 4.77 -6.53
N SER A 202 19.66 4.01 -6.00
CA SER A 202 20.84 3.54 -6.75
C SER A 202 20.58 2.26 -7.56
N ALA A 203 19.51 1.52 -7.24
CA ALA A 203 19.27 0.19 -7.75
C ALA A 203 18.96 0.18 -9.26
N ARG A 204 19.42 -0.87 -9.94
CA ARG A 204 18.99 -1.22 -11.30
C ARG A 204 17.78 -2.14 -11.28
N LEU A 205 17.80 -3.13 -10.38
CA LEU A 205 16.76 -4.13 -10.18
C LEU A 205 16.20 -3.97 -8.76
N VAL A 206 14.91 -3.66 -8.66
CA VAL A 206 14.17 -3.64 -7.41
C VAL A 206 13.20 -4.82 -7.37
N ALA A 207 13.31 -5.64 -6.34
CA ALA A 207 12.32 -6.67 -6.02
C ALA A 207 11.24 -6.03 -5.16
N ASN A 208 10.10 -5.70 -5.79
CA ASN A 208 9.00 -5.06 -5.10
C ASN A 208 8.38 -6.02 -4.07
N PRO A 209 8.15 -5.58 -2.82
CA PRO A 209 7.63 -6.42 -1.75
C PRO A 209 6.28 -7.07 -2.05
N GLY A 210 6.00 -8.14 -1.32
CA GLY A 210 4.67 -8.71 -1.19
C GLY A 210 3.74 -7.80 -0.37
N CYS A 211 2.43 -7.96 -0.60
CA CYS A 211 1.42 -7.15 0.06
C CYS A 211 1.39 -7.34 1.58
N TYR A 212 1.33 -8.59 2.09
CA TYR A 212 1.40 -8.85 3.53
C TYR A 212 2.75 -8.44 4.16
N PRO A 213 3.91 -8.79 3.56
CA PRO A 213 5.20 -8.30 4.01
C PRO A 213 5.24 -6.78 4.17
N THR A 214 4.64 -6.02 3.27
CA THR A 214 4.55 -4.56 3.37
C THR A 214 3.75 -4.13 4.61
N SER A 215 2.54 -4.64 4.81
CA SER A 215 1.71 -4.24 5.97
C SER A 215 2.29 -4.67 7.32
N VAL A 216 3.14 -5.70 7.34
CA VAL A 216 3.79 -6.24 8.54
C VAL A 216 5.10 -5.53 8.86
N GLN A 217 5.98 -5.35 7.87
CA GLN A 217 7.31 -4.81 8.09
C GLN A 217 7.31 -3.32 8.39
N LEU A 218 6.40 -2.55 7.78
CA LEU A 218 6.26 -1.11 8.05
C LEU A 218 6.13 -0.80 9.55
N PRO A 219 5.20 -1.39 10.32
CA PRO A 219 5.18 -1.14 11.76
C PRO A 219 6.30 -1.84 12.55
N LEU A 220 6.77 -3.02 12.14
CA LEU A 220 7.66 -3.84 12.98
C LEU A 220 9.14 -3.48 12.88
N ILE A 221 9.65 -3.17 11.68
CA ILE A 221 11.08 -2.87 11.49
C ILE A 221 11.54 -1.71 12.38
N PRO A 222 10.84 -0.56 12.47
CA PRO A 222 11.26 0.55 13.32
C PRO A 222 11.29 0.19 14.81
N LEU A 223 10.35 -0.62 15.27
CA LEU A 223 10.24 -1.05 16.68
C LEU A 223 11.34 -2.05 17.05
N ILE A 224 11.65 -2.98 16.15
CA ILE A 224 12.72 -3.97 16.34
C ILE A 224 14.09 -3.29 16.34
N LYS A 225 14.37 -2.42 15.35
CA LYS A 225 15.64 -1.67 15.29
C LYS A 225 15.92 -0.83 16.55
N SER A 226 14.86 -0.46 17.27
CA SER A 226 14.94 0.36 18.49
C SER A 226 14.78 -0.45 19.77
N ASN A 227 14.74 -1.79 19.67
CA ASN A 227 14.59 -2.72 20.80
C ASN A 227 13.38 -2.45 21.69
N LEU A 228 12.28 -1.94 21.12
CA LEU A 228 11.05 -1.61 21.87
C LEU A 228 10.11 -2.81 22.02
N ILE A 229 10.29 -3.82 21.18
CA ILE A 229 9.53 -5.07 21.24
C ILE A 229 10.49 -6.25 21.25
N GLU A 230 10.02 -7.34 21.84
CA GLU A 230 10.68 -8.63 21.82
C GLU A 230 10.51 -9.29 20.45
N VAL A 231 11.54 -10.01 19.99
CA VAL A 231 11.53 -10.69 18.68
C VAL A 231 11.00 -12.13 18.73
N ARG A 232 10.53 -12.56 19.89
CA ARG A 232 9.83 -13.84 20.10
C ARG A 232 8.33 -13.64 20.07
N ASN A 233 7.59 -14.71 19.79
CA ASN A 233 6.12 -14.75 19.91
C ASN A 233 5.38 -13.66 19.11
N ILE A 234 5.96 -13.20 17.99
CA ILE A 234 5.28 -12.29 17.06
C ILE A 234 4.21 -13.08 16.31
N ILE A 235 2.94 -12.75 16.55
CA ILE A 235 1.78 -13.39 15.91
C ILE A 235 1.14 -12.40 14.96
N ILE A 236 0.95 -12.81 13.71
CA ILE A 236 0.42 -11.98 12.64
C ILE A 236 -0.84 -12.66 12.08
N ASP A 237 -1.99 -12.11 12.45
CA ASP A 237 -3.27 -12.51 11.89
C ASP A 237 -3.67 -11.49 10.80
N SER A 238 -3.53 -11.88 9.54
CA SER A 238 -3.75 -10.99 8.40
C SER A 238 -5.01 -11.34 7.61
N LYS A 239 -5.61 -10.31 6.99
CA LYS A 239 -6.86 -10.38 6.24
C LYS A 239 -6.66 -9.68 4.90
N SER A 240 -7.12 -10.26 3.80
CA SER A 240 -6.99 -9.67 2.46
C SER A 240 -8.25 -9.84 1.63
N GLY A 241 -8.57 -8.84 0.81
CA GLY A 241 -9.51 -8.99 -0.29
C GLY A 241 -9.01 -10.00 -1.33
N VAL A 242 -9.96 -10.57 -2.08
CA VAL A 242 -9.74 -11.68 -3.02
C VAL A 242 -8.83 -11.31 -4.20
N SER A 243 -8.67 -10.02 -4.53
CA SER A 243 -7.78 -9.59 -5.62
C SER A 243 -6.32 -9.99 -5.42
N GLY A 244 -5.89 -10.26 -4.19
CA GLY A 244 -4.56 -10.81 -3.89
C GLY A 244 -4.31 -12.20 -4.50
N ALA A 245 -5.37 -12.96 -4.82
CA ALA A 245 -5.28 -14.24 -5.52
C ALA A 245 -5.08 -14.10 -7.04
N GLY A 246 -5.15 -12.88 -7.58
CA GLY A 246 -5.00 -12.59 -9.00
C GLY A 246 -6.26 -12.89 -9.83
N ARG A 247 -6.12 -12.79 -11.16
CA ARG A 247 -7.22 -12.92 -12.13
C ARG A 247 -7.34 -14.33 -12.74
N GLY A 248 -6.63 -15.31 -12.18
CA GLY A 248 -6.73 -16.70 -12.65
C GLY A 248 -8.10 -17.28 -12.34
N ALA A 249 -8.76 -17.88 -13.34
CA ALA A 249 -10.02 -18.57 -13.15
C ALA A 249 -9.78 -19.89 -12.40
N LYS A 250 -10.11 -19.89 -11.12
CA LYS A 250 -10.07 -21.06 -10.23
C LYS A 250 -11.42 -21.15 -9.53
N GLU A 251 -11.96 -22.36 -9.38
CA GLU A 251 -13.24 -22.60 -8.74
C GLU A 251 -13.33 -21.92 -7.37
N ALA A 252 -12.30 -22.11 -6.53
CA ALA A 252 -12.19 -21.49 -5.21
C ALA A 252 -12.25 -19.95 -5.18
N ASN A 253 -12.10 -19.27 -6.33
CA ASN A 253 -12.15 -17.80 -6.44
C ASN A 253 -13.42 -17.30 -7.14
N LEU A 254 -14.36 -18.18 -7.48
CA LEU A 254 -15.64 -17.78 -8.04
C LEU A 254 -16.45 -16.98 -7.00
N TYR A 255 -17.32 -16.10 -7.49
CA TYR A 255 -18.08 -15.20 -6.61
C TYR A 255 -18.85 -15.96 -5.53
N THR A 256 -19.53 -17.06 -5.88
CA THR A 256 -20.34 -17.86 -4.96
C THR A 256 -19.53 -18.66 -3.94
N GLU A 257 -18.25 -18.94 -4.22
CA GLU A 257 -17.34 -19.62 -3.29
C GLU A 257 -16.73 -18.65 -2.27
N ILE A 258 -16.73 -17.35 -2.58
CA ILE A 258 -16.09 -16.30 -1.78
C ILE A 258 -17.10 -15.44 -1.02
N ALA A 259 -18.25 -15.12 -1.61
CA ALA A 259 -19.24 -14.23 -1.00
C ALA A 259 -19.81 -14.82 0.31
N GLU A 260 -20.24 -13.93 1.21
CA GLU A 260 -20.91 -14.27 2.48
C GLU A 260 -20.09 -15.10 3.49
N GLY A 261 -18.79 -15.26 3.29
CA GLY A 261 -17.93 -16.04 4.18
C GLY A 261 -16.49 -15.57 4.26
N ILE A 262 -15.78 -16.05 5.27
CA ILE A 262 -14.32 -15.90 5.42
C ILE A 262 -13.70 -17.27 5.66
N HIS A 263 -12.44 -17.44 5.28
CA HIS A 263 -11.67 -18.63 5.65
C HIS A 263 -10.18 -18.33 5.73
N SER A 264 -9.46 -19.07 6.57
CA SER A 264 -8.00 -19.06 6.63
C SER A 264 -7.42 -19.85 5.45
N TYR A 265 -6.23 -19.48 4.99
CA TYR A 265 -5.50 -20.20 3.95
C TYR A 265 -4.00 -20.14 4.22
N GLY A 266 -3.19 -20.98 3.55
CA GLY A 266 -1.73 -20.96 3.74
C GLY A 266 -1.29 -21.09 5.20
N ILE A 267 -2.09 -21.79 6.01
CA ILE A 267 -1.85 -21.95 7.46
C ILE A 267 -0.49 -22.63 7.63
N THR A 268 0.30 -22.15 8.58
CA THR A 268 1.66 -22.63 8.91
C THR A 268 2.71 -22.29 7.85
N ARG A 269 2.42 -22.52 6.56
CA ARG A 269 3.36 -22.28 5.46
C ARG A 269 2.71 -21.44 4.37
N HIS A 270 2.99 -20.14 4.43
CA HIS A 270 2.67 -19.18 3.36
C HIS A 270 3.97 -18.59 2.79
N ARG A 271 4.07 -18.41 1.47
CA ARG A 271 5.31 -17.96 0.80
C ARG A 271 5.82 -16.57 1.19
N HIS A 272 4.99 -15.77 1.86
CA HIS A 272 5.41 -14.49 2.44
C HIS A 272 6.08 -14.62 3.82
N VAL A 273 6.07 -15.79 4.46
CA VAL A 273 6.74 -16.01 5.75
C VAL A 273 8.26 -15.76 5.66
N PRO A 274 9.03 -16.38 4.73
CA PRO A 274 10.47 -16.11 4.64
C PRO A 274 10.75 -14.65 4.31
N GLU A 275 9.90 -14.01 3.50
CA GLU A 275 10.03 -12.60 3.16
C GLU A 275 9.85 -11.69 4.39
N ILE A 276 8.85 -11.98 5.24
CA ILE A 276 8.65 -11.28 6.52
C ILE A 276 9.85 -11.54 7.44
N GLU A 277 10.22 -12.81 7.64
CA GLU A 277 11.29 -13.18 8.57
C GLU A 277 12.64 -12.61 8.16
N GLN A 278 12.97 -12.54 6.87
CA GLN A 278 14.21 -11.95 6.37
C GLN A 278 14.32 -10.48 6.82
N GLY A 279 13.33 -9.64 6.49
CA GLY A 279 13.36 -8.22 6.86
C GLY A 279 13.33 -7.98 8.38
N LEU A 280 12.59 -8.79 9.14
CA LEU A 280 12.59 -8.69 10.60
C LEU A 280 13.92 -9.17 11.21
N SER A 281 14.55 -10.20 10.63
CA SER A 281 15.84 -10.72 11.10
C SER A 281 16.99 -9.76 10.83
N GLU A 282 16.97 -9.11 9.66
CA GLU A 282 17.88 -8.01 9.33
C GLU A 282 17.74 -6.86 10.34
N ALA A 283 16.50 -6.44 10.65
CA ALA A 283 16.25 -5.41 11.65
C ALA A 283 16.72 -5.81 13.07
N ALA A 284 16.56 -7.08 13.44
CA ALA A 284 16.89 -7.62 14.76
C ALA A 284 18.37 -8.01 14.94
N ASN A 285 19.15 -8.05 13.86
CA ASN A 285 20.48 -8.68 13.82
C ASN A 285 20.49 -10.09 14.44
N SER A 286 19.38 -10.82 14.31
CA SER A 286 19.18 -12.18 14.86
C SER A 286 18.03 -12.85 14.13
N LYS A 287 17.97 -14.19 14.12
CA LYS A 287 16.89 -14.92 13.45
C LYS A 287 15.56 -14.65 14.17
N VAL A 288 14.59 -14.15 13.42
CA VAL A 288 13.20 -13.97 13.86
C VAL A 288 12.34 -15.07 13.24
N THR A 289 11.48 -15.67 14.06
CA THR A 289 10.47 -16.62 13.60
C THR A 289 9.09 -16.10 13.97
N VAL A 290 8.19 -16.03 13.00
CA VAL A 290 6.85 -15.48 13.18
C VAL A 290 5.78 -16.54 13.06
N SER A 291 4.65 -16.34 13.76
CA SER A 291 3.41 -17.04 13.45
C SER A 291 2.60 -16.19 12.49
N PHE A 292 2.32 -16.69 11.28
CA PHE A 292 1.58 -15.95 10.26
C PHE A 292 0.40 -16.76 9.72
N THR A 293 -0.80 -16.20 9.82
CA THR A 293 -2.04 -16.80 9.31
C THR A 293 -2.81 -15.78 8.48
N PRO A 294 -2.90 -15.95 7.15
CA PRO A 294 -3.74 -15.11 6.31
C PRO A 294 -5.18 -15.64 6.22
N HIS A 295 -6.11 -14.70 6.07
CA HIS A 295 -7.54 -14.93 5.93
C HIS A 295 -8.07 -14.23 4.68
N LEU A 296 -8.87 -14.95 3.89
CA LEU A 296 -9.49 -14.43 2.68
C LEU A 296 -10.84 -13.79 3.02
N MET A 297 -10.99 -12.52 2.66
CA MET A 297 -12.16 -11.70 2.96
C MET A 297 -13.08 -11.59 1.73
N PRO A 298 -14.41 -11.50 1.92
CA PRO A 298 -15.41 -11.35 0.85
C PRO A 298 -15.47 -9.89 0.37
N MET A 299 -14.33 -9.33 -0.01
CA MET A 299 -14.18 -7.99 -0.57
C MET A 299 -13.12 -8.00 -1.66
N SER A 300 -13.20 -7.07 -2.61
CA SER A 300 -12.26 -7.04 -3.75
C SER A 300 -10.85 -6.60 -3.33
N ARG A 301 -10.74 -5.49 -2.59
CA ARG A 301 -9.47 -4.84 -2.22
C ARG A 301 -9.40 -4.59 -0.72
N GLY A 302 -8.18 -4.39 -0.25
CA GLY A 302 -7.87 -4.01 1.11
C GLY A 302 -7.17 -5.15 1.85
N MET A 303 -6.28 -4.77 2.75
CA MET A 303 -5.53 -5.69 3.56
C MET A 303 -5.32 -5.11 4.95
N GLN A 304 -5.47 -5.97 5.97
CA GLN A 304 -5.21 -5.63 7.36
C GLN A 304 -4.30 -6.70 7.97
N SER A 305 -3.22 -6.27 8.60
CA SER A 305 -2.45 -7.11 9.51
C SER A 305 -2.75 -6.68 10.94
N THR A 306 -3.25 -7.63 11.74
CA THR A 306 -3.36 -7.49 13.20
C THR A 306 -2.20 -8.26 13.81
N ILE A 307 -1.30 -7.54 14.47
CA ILE A 307 0.00 -8.04 14.91
C ILE A 307 0.05 -7.98 16.43
N TYR A 308 0.34 -9.11 17.07
CA TYR A 308 0.47 -9.23 18.51
C TYR A 308 1.94 -9.39 18.85
N VAL A 309 2.44 -8.53 19.73
CA VAL A 309 3.85 -8.47 20.11
C VAL A 309 4.01 -8.37 21.63
N GLU A 310 5.10 -8.90 22.14
CA GLU A 310 5.58 -8.62 23.49
C GLU A 310 6.43 -7.34 23.46
N MET A 311 6.14 -6.39 24.34
CA MET A 311 6.96 -5.18 24.51
C MET A 311 8.21 -5.53 25.32
N ALA A 312 9.30 -4.80 25.09
CA ALA A 312 10.50 -4.94 25.92
C ALA A 312 10.24 -4.51 27.37
N PRO A 313 11.02 -4.99 28.36
CA PRO A 313 10.82 -4.64 29.77
C PRO A 313 10.80 -3.11 30.00
N GLY A 314 9.75 -2.63 30.66
CA GLY A 314 9.57 -1.21 30.97
C GLY A 314 8.99 -0.37 29.83
N VAL A 315 8.84 -0.91 28.63
CA VAL A 315 8.22 -0.23 27.48
C VAL A 315 6.70 -0.25 27.61
N THR A 316 6.09 0.89 27.28
CA THR A 316 4.64 1.09 27.23
C THR A 316 4.15 1.19 25.79
N THR A 317 2.83 1.07 25.61
CA THR A 317 2.24 1.29 24.29
C THR A 317 2.35 2.73 23.80
N GLN A 318 2.50 3.70 24.70
CA GLN A 318 2.74 5.08 24.34
C GLN A 318 4.14 5.24 23.73
N ASP A 319 5.16 4.58 24.28
CA ASP A 319 6.51 4.58 23.72
C ASP A 319 6.53 4.03 22.29
N LEU A 320 5.78 2.95 22.02
CA LEU A 320 5.64 2.42 20.66
C LEU A 320 4.98 3.43 19.70
N LYS A 321 3.94 4.14 20.16
CA LYS A 321 3.25 5.17 19.36
C LYS A 321 4.16 6.35 19.07
N ASP A 322 4.82 6.87 20.09
CA ASP A 322 5.71 8.01 19.97
C ASP A 322 6.87 7.68 19.03
N HIS A 323 7.43 6.48 19.16
CA HIS A 323 8.47 6.01 18.25
C HIS A 323 8.01 5.93 16.81
N LEU A 324 6.88 5.27 16.53
CA LEU A 324 6.34 5.17 15.16
C LEU A 324 5.94 6.54 14.60
N GLY A 325 5.37 7.40 15.44
CA GLY A 325 4.97 8.76 15.06
C GLY A 325 6.16 9.61 14.65
N ASN A 326 7.25 9.54 15.41
CA ASN A 326 8.50 10.24 15.09
C ASN A 326 9.19 9.62 13.87
N TYR A 327 9.23 8.28 13.79
CA TYR A 327 9.90 7.58 12.69
C TYR A 327 9.25 7.87 11.33
N TYR A 328 7.92 8.00 11.31
CA TYR A 328 7.13 8.25 10.09
C TYR A 328 6.61 9.68 9.96
N GLU A 329 7.12 10.64 10.75
CA GLU A 329 6.61 12.02 10.77
C GLU A 329 6.69 12.70 9.39
N HIS A 330 7.68 12.34 8.58
CA HIS A 330 7.94 12.92 7.26
C HIS A 330 7.57 11.98 6.11
N GLU A 331 6.99 10.81 6.39
CA GLU A 331 6.51 9.92 5.35
C GLU A 331 5.11 10.33 4.89
N GLU A 332 4.94 10.52 3.57
CA GLU A 332 3.63 10.84 3.01
C GLU A 332 2.68 9.64 3.12
N PHE A 333 3.17 8.45 2.76
CA PHE A 333 2.31 7.28 2.58
C PHE A 333 2.16 6.42 3.82
N VAL A 334 2.82 6.73 4.94
CA VAL A 334 2.71 5.95 6.17
C VAL A 334 2.20 6.85 7.29
N VAL A 335 0.98 6.60 7.75
CA VAL A 335 0.29 7.47 8.70
C VAL A 335 -0.05 6.70 9.97
N LEU A 336 0.53 7.15 11.09
CA LEU A 336 0.09 6.74 12.42
C LEU A 336 -1.18 7.51 12.82
N LEU A 337 -2.28 6.80 13.02
CA LEU A 337 -3.55 7.41 13.45
C LEU A 337 -3.47 7.90 14.90
N LYS A 338 -4.24 8.93 15.22
CA LYS A 338 -4.21 9.57 16.53
C LYS A 338 -5.08 8.81 17.54
N ASN A 339 -4.80 9.03 18.83
CA ASN A 339 -5.64 8.57 19.93
C ASN A 339 -5.92 7.05 19.87
N LYS A 340 -7.20 6.67 19.95
CA LYS A 340 -7.71 5.28 19.91
C LYS A 340 -8.37 4.94 18.57
N GLU A 341 -8.07 5.70 17.51
CA GLU A 341 -8.65 5.46 16.18
C GLU A 341 -8.19 4.12 15.61
N VAL A 342 -9.12 3.32 15.09
CA VAL A 342 -8.82 2.03 14.49
C VAL A 342 -8.62 2.22 12.98
N PRO A 343 -7.53 1.71 12.38
CA PRO A 343 -7.35 1.74 10.93
C PRO A 343 -8.36 0.83 10.22
N HIS A 344 -8.96 1.29 9.11
CA HIS A 344 -9.92 0.52 8.32
C HIS A 344 -9.45 0.41 6.87
N THR A 345 -9.51 -0.79 6.29
CA THR A 345 -9.07 -1.04 4.90
C THR A 345 -9.78 -0.17 3.86
N ARG A 346 -11.06 0.15 4.08
CA ARG A 346 -11.84 1.01 3.19
C ARG A 346 -11.35 2.47 3.12
N HIS A 347 -10.61 2.93 4.14
CA HIS A 347 -10.06 4.29 4.17
C HIS A 347 -8.74 4.42 3.40
N VAL A 348 -8.19 3.32 2.88
CA VAL A 348 -6.99 3.31 2.02
C VAL A 348 -7.25 2.76 0.63
N ARG A 349 -8.47 2.29 0.36
CA ARG A 349 -8.87 1.64 -0.88
C ARG A 349 -8.59 2.53 -2.10
N GLY A 350 -7.82 2.03 -3.06
CA GLY A 350 -7.40 2.73 -4.27
C GLY A 350 -6.22 3.69 -4.11
N SER A 351 -5.67 3.85 -2.90
CA SER A 351 -4.59 4.79 -2.60
C SER A 351 -3.29 4.10 -2.21
N ASN A 352 -2.18 4.84 -2.21
CA ASN A 352 -0.87 4.34 -1.79
C ASN A 352 -0.62 4.44 -0.27
N TYR A 353 -1.62 4.85 0.52
CA TYR A 353 -1.46 5.02 1.96
C TYR A 353 -1.46 3.68 2.72
N CYS A 354 -0.65 3.65 3.77
CA CYS A 354 -0.70 2.73 4.89
C CYS A 354 -1.17 3.51 6.12
N LEU A 355 -2.26 3.04 6.75
CA LEU A 355 -2.69 3.58 8.04
C LEU A 355 -2.39 2.54 9.13
N MET A 356 -1.85 3.00 10.26
CA MET A 356 -1.58 2.11 11.39
C MET A 356 -1.91 2.75 12.75
N ASN A 357 -2.08 1.92 13.77
CA ASN A 357 -2.14 2.36 15.16
C ASN A 357 -1.74 1.21 16.11
N VAL A 358 -1.39 1.56 17.34
CA VAL A 358 -0.98 0.65 18.41
C VAL A 358 -2.00 0.69 19.55
N PHE A 359 -2.26 -0.47 20.15
CA PHE A 359 -3.22 -0.63 21.24
C PHE A 359 -2.61 -1.49 22.35
N PRO A 360 -2.96 -1.25 23.63
CA PRO A 360 -2.64 -2.18 24.69
C PRO A 360 -3.38 -3.49 24.49
N ASP A 361 -2.67 -4.60 24.67
CA ASP A 361 -3.31 -5.90 24.86
C ASP A 361 -3.88 -5.98 26.29
N ARG A 362 -4.89 -6.84 26.50
CA ARG A 362 -5.37 -7.20 27.84
C ARG A 362 -4.25 -7.87 28.64
N ILE A 363 -3.37 -8.63 27.98
CA ILE A 363 -2.22 -9.29 28.60
C ILE A 363 -1.16 -8.23 28.93
N PRO A 364 -0.74 -8.09 30.21
CA PRO A 364 0.30 -7.15 30.59
C PRO A 364 1.59 -7.37 29.81
N GLY A 365 2.24 -6.28 29.39
CA GLY A 365 3.47 -6.34 28.59
C GLY A 365 3.28 -6.68 27.11
N ARG A 366 2.04 -6.81 26.62
CA ARG A 366 1.75 -7.00 25.18
C ARG A 366 1.09 -5.80 24.54
N ALA A 367 1.30 -5.66 23.24
CA ALA A 367 0.67 -4.67 22.39
C ALA A 367 0.05 -5.32 21.15
N ILE A 368 -0.99 -4.67 20.62
CA ILE A 368 -1.64 -5.00 19.36
C ILE A 368 -1.37 -3.87 18.39
N ILE A 369 -0.81 -4.20 17.24
CA ILE A 369 -0.59 -3.25 16.14
C ILE A 369 -1.54 -3.59 15.01
N ILE A 370 -2.26 -2.60 14.49
CA ILE A 370 -3.10 -2.74 13.31
C ILE A 370 -2.49 -1.91 12.20
N SER A 371 -2.26 -2.51 11.03
CA SER A 371 -1.76 -1.85 9.83
C SER A 371 -2.65 -2.22 8.65
N VAL A 372 -3.10 -1.23 7.87
CA VAL A 372 -3.96 -1.42 6.70
C VAL A 372 -3.39 -0.75 5.47
N ILE A 373 -3.54 -1.42 4.32
CA ILE A 373 -3.14 -0.95 2.99
C ILE A 373 -4.17 -1.36 1.94
N ASP A 374 -4.14 -0.75 0.76
CA ASP A 374 -4.68 -1.39 -0.45
C ASP A 374 -3.67 -2.41 -0.98
N ASN A 375 -4.07 -3.69 -1.05
CA ASN A 375 -3.19 -4.79 -1.44
C ASN A 375 -2.69 -4.73 -2.89
N LEU A 376 -3.35 -3.98 -3.77
CA LEU A 376 -2.95 -3.82 -5.17
C LEU A 376 -2.18 -2.51 -5.43
N VAL A 377 -2.31 -1.53 -4.53
CA VAL A 377 -1.61 -0.24 -4.62
C VAL A 377 -0.37 -0.27 -3.71
N LYS A 378 -0.43 0.17 -2.45
CA LYS A 378 0.73 0.13 -1.55
C LYS A 378 1.28 -1.29 -1.35
N GLY A 379 0.42 -2.30 -1.40
CA GLY A 379 0.84 -3.70 -1.33
C GLY A 379 1.43 -4.28 -2.62
N ALA A 380 1.43 -3.54 -3.73
CA ALA A 380 1.98 -3.99 -5.00
C ALA A 380 2.37 -2.82 -5.93
N SER A 381 1.45 -2.40 -6.80
CA SER A 381 1.74 -1.55 -7.98
C SER A 381 2.05 -0.10 -7.62
N GLY A 382 1.46 0.40 -6.53
CA GLY A 382 1.73 1.73 -6.00
C GLY A 382 3.13 1.84 -5.41
N GLN A 383 3.54 0.87 -4.60
CA GLN A 383 4.91 0.79 -4.10
C GLN A 383 5.92 0.56 -5.22
N ALA A 384 5.55 -0.21 -6.26
CA ALA A 384 6.39 -0.37 -7.44
C ALA A 384 6.62 0.96 -8.16
N LEU A 385 5.58 1.78 -8.33
CA LEU A 385 5.70 3.12 -8.90
C LEU A 385 6.52 4.06 -7.98
N GLN A 386 6.33 3.98 -6.67
CA GLN A 386 7.11 4.76 -5.68
C GLN A 386 8.61 4.43 -5.80
N ASN A 387 8.94 3.14 -5.93
CA ASN A 387 10.30 2.66 -6.16
C ASN A 387 10.86 3.17 -7.50
N LEU A 388 10.08 3.07 -8.59
CA LEU A 388 10.56 3.53 -9.89
C LEU A 388 10.79 5.04 -9.92
N ASN A 389 9.95 5.84 -9.25
CA ASN A 389 10.17 7.28 -9.12
C ASN A 389 11.55 7.56 -8.52
N LEU A 390 11.89 6.91 -7.41
CA LEU A 390 13.22 7.04 -6.78
C LEU A 390 14.36 6.61 -7.72
N MET A 391 14.23 5.45 -8.37
CA MET A 391 15.24 4.94 -9.32
C MET A 391 15.52 5.89 -10.50
N MET A 392 14.54 6.73 -10.85
CA MET A 392 14.61 7.71 -11.93
C MET A 392 14.89 9.13 -11.45
N GLY A 393 15.14 9.35 -10.15
CA GLY A 393 15.39 10.67 -9.58
C GLY A 393 14.16 11.59 -9.59
N ILE A 394 12.96 11.02 -9.58
CA ILE A 394 11.67 11.70 -9.60
C ILE A 394 11.11 11.70 -8.17
N PRO A 395 10.38 12.76 -7.73
CA PRO A 395 9.75 12.76 -6.41
C PRO A 395 8.86 11.53 -6.22
N GLU A 396 9.04 10.82 -5.10
CA GLU A 396 8.47 9.47 -4.91
C GLU A 396 6.94 9.43 -4.93
N ASN A 397 6.28 10.55 -4.63
CA ASN A 397 4.84 10.67 -4.57
C ASN A 397 4.14 10.97 -5.91
N LEU A 398 4.90 11.26 -6.98
CA LEU A 398 4.29 11.59 -8.27
C LEU A 398 3.50 10.41 -8.84
N GLY A 399 2.27 10.71 -9.29
CA GLY A 399 1.31 9.71 -9.77
C GLY A 399 0.67 8.84 -8.66
N LEU A 400 0.95 9.12 -7.38
CA LEU A 400 0.46 8.32 -6.24
C LEU A 400 -0.43 9.10 -5.26
N SER A 401 -0.62 10.40 -5.47
CA SER A 401 -1.43 11.29 -4.63
C SER A 401 -2.95 11.12 -4.81
N CYS A 402 -3.40 9.99 -5.37
CA CYS A 402 -4.83 9.70 -5.49
C CYS A 402 -5.44 9.46 -4.10
N LEU A 403 -6.51 10.21 -3.80
CA LEU A 403 -7.24 10.03 -2.55
C LEU A 403 -7.90 8.64 -2.52
N PRO A 404 -8.06 8.04 -1.32
CA PRO A 404 -8.82 6.81 -1.16
C PRO A 404 -10.24 6.94 -1.74
N LEU A 405 -10.65 5.94 -2.52
CA LEU A 405 -12.00 5.85 -3.06
C LEU A 405 -12.92 5.19 -2.03
N PHE A 406 -13.69 6.01 -1.32
CA PHE A 406 -14.67 5.62 -0.30
C PHE A 406 -16.03 6.28 -0.62
N PRO A 407 -17.19 5.63 -0.38
CA PRO A 407 -17.44 4.35 0.30
C PRO A 407 -17.13 3.08 -0.53
#